data_AF-F0GD61-F1
#
_entry.id   AF-F0GD61-F1
#
_cell.length_a   1.000
_cell.length_b   1.000
_cell.length_c   1.000
_cell.angle_alpha   90.00
_cell.angle_beta   90.00
_cell.angle_gamma   90.00
#
_symmetry.space_group_name_H-M   'P 1'
#
loop_
_entity.id
_entity.type
_entity.pdbx_description
1 polymer ?
#
loop_
_entity_poly.entity_id
_entity_poly.type
_entity_poly.pdbx_seq_one_letter_code
_entity_poly.pdbx_strand_id
1 'polypeptide(L)' 'MSALKSLLAWPVRRFNLTGGTAVVAGPFTWLVLFFLVPFVLVVKISFAELQLGIPPYTELASYADGVVHIALNLSHYAFL' A
#
# COMPACT_ATOMS: atom_id res chain seq x y z
N MET A 1 15.33 24.35 -14.41
CA MET A 1 15.30 22.99 -14.99
C MET A 1 16.52 22.10 -14.62
N SER A 2 17.53 22.60 -13.87
CA SER A 2 18.75 21.83 -13.51
C SER A 2 18.63 21.04 -12.17
N ALA A 3 18.01 21.63 -11.14
CA ALA A 3 17.94 21.02 -9.80
C ALA A 3 17.17 19.68 -9.77
N LEU A 4 16.06 19.57 -10.52
CA LEU A 4 15.23 18.36 -10.59
C LEU A 4 16.00 17.16 -11.16
N LYS A 5 16.89 17.39 -12.14
CA LYS A 5 17.72 16.34 -12.74
C LYS A 5 18.79 15.84 -11.77
N SER A 6 19.33 16.72 -10.91
CA SER A 6 20.33 16.34 -9.91
C SER A 6 19.76 15.48 -8.79
N LEU A 7 18.52 15.77 -8.34
CA LEU A 7 17.81 14.99 -7.34
C LEU A 7 17.44 13.60 -7.87
N LEU A 8 17.06 13.50 -9.15
CA LEU A 8 16.78 12.22 -9.81
C LEU A 8 18.05 11.42 -10.15
N ALA A 9 19.19 12.08 -10.39
CA ALA A 9 20.45 11.41 -10.72
C ALA A 9 21.17 10.80 -9.51
N TRP A 10 20.91 11.31 -8.30
CA TRP A 10 21.48 10.81 -7.05
C TRP A 10 21.15 9.32 -6.78
N PRO A 11 19.88 8.87 -6.82
CA PRO A 11 19.55 7.46 -6.61
C PRO A 11 20.04 6.57 -7.76
N VAL A 12 19.97 7.05 -9.01
CA VAL A 12 20.36 6.29 -10.21
C VAL A 12 21.82 5.87 -10.17
N ARG A 13 22.70 6.78 -9.76
CA ARG A 13 24.15 6.51 -9.64
C ARG A 13 24.48 5.70 -8.39
N ARG A 14 23.69 5.80 -7.31
CA ARG A 14 23.90 5.05 -6.06
C ARG A 14 23.45 3.59 -6.14
N PHE A 15 22.41 3.31 -6.92
CA PHE A 15 21.81 1.97 -7.07
C PHE A 15 22.24 1.23 -8.36
N ASN A 16 23.17 1.81 -9.12
CA ASN A 16 23.69 1.23 -10.38
C ASN A 16 22.55 0.72 -11.28
N LEU A 17 21.51 1.55 -11.48
CA LEU A 17 20.32 1.23 -12.25
C LEU A 17 20.70 1.16 -13.74
N THR A 18 21.23 0.02 -14.15
CA THR A 18 21.55 -0.29 -15.53
C THR A 18 20.30 -0.75 -16.28
N GLY A 19 20.39 -0.87 -17.61
CA GLY A 19 19.33 -1.49 -18.41
C GLY A 19 18.99 -2.90 -17.92
N GLY A 20 19.98 -3.69 -17.47
CA GLY A 20 19.76 -5.02 -16.90
C GLY A 20 18.93 -4.99 -15.62
N THR A 21 19.14 -4.00 -14.74
CA THR A 21 18.34 -3.84 -13.52
C THR A 21 16.89 -3.55 -13.84
N ALA A 22 16.60 -2.74 -14.87
CA ALA A 22 15.23 -2.45 -15.29
C ALA A 22 14.50 -3.69 -15.84
N VAL A 23 15.21 -4.55 -16.60
CA VAL A 23 14.67 -5.81 -17.12
C VAL A 23 14.31 -6.77 -16.00
N VAL A 24 15.14 -6.87 -14.96
CA VAL A 24 14.86 -7.72 -13.79
C VAL A 24 13.77 -7.10 -12.89
N ALA A 25 13.78 -5.79 -12.72
CA ALA A 25 12.83 -5.10 -11.84
C ALA A 25 11.38 -5.26 -12.31
N GLY A 26 11.10 -5.36 -13.60
CA GLY A 26 9.73 -5.55 -14.12
C GLY A 26 9.04 -6.79 -13.52
N PRO A 27 9.55 -8.01 -13.76
CA PRO A 27 9.01 -9.23 -13.18
C PRO A 27 8.97 -9.23 -11.64
N PHE A 28 10.03 -8.75 -10.98
CA PHE A 28 10.08 -8.69 -9.52
C PHE A 28 9.07 -7.70 -8.93
N THR A 29 8.79 -6.59 -9.62
CA THR A 29 7.73 -5.66 -9.21
C THR A 29 6.37 -6.36 -9.23
N TRP A 30 6.09 -7.15 -10.26
CA TRP A 30 4.87 -7.94 -10.32
C TRP A 30 4.80 -8.96 -9.18
N LEU A 31 5.89 -9.69 -8.94
CA LEU A 31 5.97 -10.65 -7.84
C LEU A 31 5.70 -9.98 -6.50
N VAL A 32 6.33 -8.84 -6.20
CA VAL A 32 6.13 -8.11 -4.94
C VAL A 32 4.70 -7.58 -4.82
N LEU A 33 4.14 -7.00 -5.88
CA LEU A 33 2.77 -6.49 -5.87
C LEU A 33 1.78 -7.62 -5.57
N PHE A 34 1.79 -8.70 -6.36
CA PHE A 34 0.87 -9.81 -6.17
C PHE A 34 1.12 -10.59 -4.88
N PHE A 35 2.36 -10.64 -4.41
CA PHE A 35 2.68 -11.19 -3.11
C PHE A 35 2.08 -10.36 -1.98
N LEU A 36 2.14 -9.03 -2.04
CA LEU A 36 1.68 -8.14 -0.97
C LEU A 36 0.16 -7.94 -0.94
N VAL A 37 -0.53 -7.98 -2.08
CA VAL A 37 -2.00 -7.84 -2.15
C VAL A 37 -2.75 -8.67 -1.10
N PRO A 38 -2.53 -9.99 -0.94
CA PRO A 38 -3.24 -10.77 0.07
C PRO A 38 -2.95 -10.30 1.50
N PHE A 39 -1.72 -9.89 1.83
CA PHE A 39 -1.39 -9.39 3.16
C PHE A 39 -2.05 -8.04 3.45
N VAL A 40 -2.09 -7.14 2.46
CA VAL A 40 -2.79 -5.85 2.58
C VAL A 40 -4.29 -6.07 2.84
N LEU A 41 -4.89 -7.06 2.19
CA LEU A 41 -6.29 -7.43 2.46
C LEU A 41 -6.48 -7.96 3.88
N VAL A 42 -5.60 -8.82 4.37
CA VAL A 42 -5.65 -9.33 5.76
C VAL A 42 -5.55 -8.18 6.76
N VAL A 43 -4.60 -7.26 6.56
CA VAL A 43 -4.45 -6.06 7.41
C VAL A 43 -5.69 -5.17 7.35
N LYS A 44 -6.29 -4.98 6.18
CA LYS A 44 -7.53 -4.20 6.06
C LYS A 44 -8.68 -4.85 6.84
N ILE A 45 -8.84 -6.16 6.71
CA ILE A 45 -9.91 -6.92 7.37
C ILE A 45 -9.70 -6.99 8.88
N SER A 46 -8.46 -7.06 9.35
CA SER A 46 -8.17 -7.15 10.79
C SER A 46 -8.60 -5.91 11.58
N PHE A 47 -8.77 -4.75 10.92
CA PHE A 47 -9.33 -3.54 11.51
C PHE A 47 -10.79 -3.28 11.14
N ALA A 48 -11.40 -4.08 10.27
CA ALA A 48 -12.80 -3.91 9.85
C ALA A 48 -13.75 -4.69 10.77
N GLU A 49 -14.99 -4.27 10.85
CA GLU A 49 -16.07 -5.00 11.51
C GLU A 49 -16.86 -5.81 10.47
N LEU A 50 -17.36 -6.98 10.86
CA LEU A 50 -18.22 -7.78 9.98
C LEU A 50 -19.63 -7.19 9.97
N GLN A 51 -20.16 -6.90 8.77
CA GLN A 51 -21.52 -6.39 8.62
C GLN A 51 -22.38 -7.33 7.78
N LEU A 52 -23.66 -7.42 8.12
CA LEU A 52 -24.65 -8.11 7.31
C LEU A 52 -24.98 -7.25 6.08
N GLY A 53 -24.40 -7.59 4.93
CA GLY A 53 -24.62 -6.88 3.68
C GLY A 53 -23.50 -7.12 2.67
N ILE A 54 -23.61 -6.48 1.51
CA ILE A 54 -22.56 -6.43 0.50
C ILE A 54 -22.12 -4.95 0.40
N PRO A 55 -20.86 -4.62 0.66
CA PRO A 55 -19.73 -5.49 1.02
C PRO A 55 -19.81 -6.03 2.48
N PRO A 56 -19.24 -7.22 2.76
CA PRO A 56 -19.35 -7.88 4.07
C PRO A 56 -18.47 -7.26 5.18
N TYR A 57 -17.64 -6.26 4.85
CA TYR A 57 -16.75 -5.57 5.80
C TYR A 57 -16.99 -4.07 5.74
N THR A 58 -16.89 -3.41 6.90
CA THR A 58 -17.01 -1.96 6.99
C THR A 58 -15.86 -1.23 6.29
N GLU A 59 -16.12 0.01 5.86
CA GLU A 59 -15.08 0.90 5.36
C GLU A 59 -14.26 1.47 6.52
N LEU A 60 -12.93 1.40 6.41
CA LEU A 60 -12.02 1.95 7.44
C LEU A 60 -11.88 3.47 7.33
N ALA A 61 -12.07 4.02 6.14
CA ALA A 61 -11.96 5.44 5.89
C ALA A 61 -13.03 5.87 4.88
N SER A 62 -13.71 6.96 5.17
CA SER A 62 -14.66 7.60 4.27
C SER A 62 -14.38 9.10 4.20
N TYR A 63 -14.77 9.73 3.10
CA TYR A 63 -14.61 11.15 2.89
C TYR A 63 -15.97 11.76 2.56
N ALA A 64 -16.46 12.64 3.42
CA ALA A 64 -17.75 13.30 3.28
C ALA A 64 -17.63 14.75 3.77
N ASP A 65 -18.26 15.68 3.04
CA ASP A 65 -18.36 17.10 3.42
C ASP A 65 -17.02 17.78 3.77
N GLY A 66 -15.93 17.36 3.11
CA GLY A 66 -14.59 17.90 3.36
C GLY A 66 -13.87 17.28 4.56
N VAL A 67 -14.47 16.31 5.23
CA VAL A 67 -13.94 15.64 6.42
C VAL A 67 -13.58 14.19 6.09
N VAL A 68 -12.39 13.76 6.55
CA VAL A 68 -11.96 12.36 6.50
C VAL A 68 -12.39 11.69 7.80
N HIS A 69 -13.25 10.67 7.72
CA HIS A 69 -13.61 9.81 8.83
C HIS A 69 -12.76 8.55 8.78
N ILE A 70 -12.17 8.15 9.92
CA ILE A 70 -11.39 6.92 10.04
C ILE A 70 -11.95 6.12 11.21
N ALA A 71 -12.32 4.87 10.96
CA ALA A 71 -12.86 3.94 11.94
C ALA A 71 -12.01 2.65 11.96
N LEU A 72 -11.40 2.35 13.10
CA LEU A 72 -10.54 1.17 13.28
C LEU A 72 -11.09 0.31 14.42
N ASN A 73 -11.35 -0.96 14.15
CA ASN A 73 -11.72 -1.93 15.16
C ASN A 73 -10.49 -2.55 15.80
N LEU A 74 -10.27 -2.28 17.08
CA LEU A 74 -9.14 -2.82 17.85
C LEU A 74 -9.55 -4.01 18.75
N SER A 75 -10.82 -4.39 18.78
CA SER A 75 -11.30 -5.48 19.64
C SER A 75 -10.62 -6.82 19.35
N HIS A 76 -10.26 -7.08 18.09
CA HIS A 76 -9.53 -8.27 17.66
C HIS A 76 -8.15 -8.42 18.33
N TYR A 77 -7.57 -7.34 18.81
CA TYR A 77 -6.24 -7.31 19.45
C TYR A 77 -6.32 -7.23 20.98
N ALA A 78 -7.51 -7.05 21.56
CA ALA A 78 -7.67 -6.82 22.99
C ALA A 78 -7.36 -8.07 23.85
N PHE A 79 -7.34 -9.25 23.23
CA PHE A 79 -7.12 -10.54 23.90
C PHE A 79 -5.83 -11.26 23.45
N LEU A 80 -4.91 -10.53 22.80
CA LEU A 80 -3.56 -11.00 22.43
C LEU A 80 -2.54 -10.54 23.47
#